data_AF-A0A1G5F2V1-F1
#
_entry.id   AF-A0A1G5F2V1-F1
#
_cell.length_a   1.000
_cell.length_b   1.000
_cell.length_c   1.000
_cell.angle_alpha   90.00
_cell.angle_beta   90.00
_cell.angle_gamma   90.00
#
_symmetry.space_group_name_H-M   'P 1'
#
loop_
_entity.id
_entity.type
_entity.pdbx_description
1 polymer ?
#
loop_
_entity_poly.entity_id
_entity_poly.type
_entity_poly.pdbx_seq_one_letter_code
_entity_poly.pdbx_strand_id
1 'polypeptide(L)' 'MSENILRIIGGQYVSEALQTLPDAEKSNEDFIETGIKLPVFGLVRFKCQRMTDRQGKNRYRFWTANEAFKVE' A
#
# COMPACT_ATOMS: atom_id res chain seq x y z
N MET A 1 -19.47 6.05 -3.82
CA MET A 1 -18.43 5.84 -2.80
C MET A 1 -17.70 4.57 -3.17
N SER A 2 -16.42 4.63 -3.49
CA SER A 2 -15.64 3.44 -3.84
C SER A 2 -15.51 2.56 -2.59
N GLU A 3 -15.93 1.29 -2.70
CA GLU A 3 -15.87 0.34 -1.59
C GLU A 3 -14.40 0.00 -1.27
N ASN A 4 -14.02 0.06 0.01
CA ASN A 4 -12.68 -0.34 0.43
C ASN A 4 -12.59 -1.87 0.43
N ILE A 5 -11.91 -2.41 -0.57
CA ILE A 5 -11.75 -3.86 -0.79
C ILE A 5 -10.45 -4.41 -0.20
N LEU A 6 -9.70 -3.64 0.59
CA LEU A 6 -8.41 -4.10 1.12
C LEU A 6 -8.53 -5.40 1.92
N ARG A 7 -9.61 -5.58 2.69
CA ARG A 7 -9.85 -6.78 3.51
C ARG A 7 -10.10 -8.06 2.72
N ILE A 8 -10.54 -7.94 1.46
CA ILE A 8 -10.82 -9.08 0.59
C ILE A 8 -9.68 -9.37 -0.39
N ILE A 9 -8.73 -8.44 -0.53
CA ILE A 9 -7.53 -8.62 -1.36
C ILE A 9 -6.54 -9.50 -0.60
N GLY A 10 -6.06 -10.56 -1.27
CA GLY A 10 -5.03 -11.43 -0.72
C GLY A 10 -3.74 -10.65 -0.44
N GLY A 11 -3.09 -10.93 0.70
CA GLY A 11 -1.88 -10.22 1.15
C GLY A 11 -0.73 -10.22 0.14
N GLN A 12 -0.65 -11.23 -0.74
CA GLN A 12 0.31 -11.28 -1.85
C GLN A 12 0.20 -10.09 -2.80
N TYR A 13 -1.03 -9.65 -3.12
CA TYR A 13 -1.27 -8.52 -4.01
C TYR A 13 -1.00 -7.19 -3.30
N VAL A 14 -1.29 -7.12 -2.00
CA VAL A 14 -0.90 -5.96 -1.18
C VAL A 14 0.62 -5.83 -1.16
N SER A 15 1.34 -6.94 -0.94
CA SER A 15 2.80 -6.96 -0.96
C SER A 15 3.35 -6.54 -2.33
N GLU A 16 2.79 -7.04 -3.43
CA GLU A 16 3.17 -6.64 -4.78
C GLU A 16 2.98 -5.14 -4.99
N ALA A 17 1.83 -4.59 -4.59
CA ALA A 17 1.58 -3.15 -4.66
C ALA A 17 2.62 -2.35 -3.86
N LEU A 18 2.92 -2.75 -2.62
CA LEU A 18 3.90 -2.06 -1.78
C LEU A 18 5.33 -2.14 -2.32
N GLN A 19 5.70 -3.21 -3.02
CA GLN A 19 7.03 -3.33 -3.65
C GLN A 19 7.23 -2.40 -4.85
N THR A 20 6.15 -1.90 -5.46
CA THR A 20 6.25 -0.89 -6.52
C THR A 20 6.58 0.52 -5.99
N LEU A 21 6.43 0.72 -4.68
CA LEU A 21 6.67 2.01 -4.05
C LEU A 21 8.18 2.26 -3.86
N PRO A 22 8.63 3.53 -3.87
CA PRO A 22 10.00 3.87 -3.54
C PRO A 22 10.33 3.48 -2.10
N ASP A 23 11.62 3.35 -1.80
CA ASP A 23 12.11 3.07 -0.45
C ASP A 23 11.52 4.05 0.58
N ALA A 24 10.79 3.53 1.57
CA ALA A 24 10.11 4.30 2.60
C ALA A 24 11.08 5.13 3.46
N GLU A 25 12.33 4.68 3.61
CA GLU A 25 13.36 5.41 4.34
C GLU A 25 13.76 6.70 3.63
N LYS A 26 13.76 6.67 2.29
CA LYS A 26 14.21 7.78 1.43
C LYS A 26 13.07 8.66 0.92
N SER A 27 11.83 8.21 1.06
CA SER A 27 10.67 9.01 0.68
C SER A 27 10.48 10.22 1.59
N ASN A 28 10.11 11.35 1.01
CA ASN A 28 9.69 12.55 1.74
C ASN A 28 8.16 12.62 1.91
N GLU A 29 7.43 11.70 1.28
CA GLU A 29 5.96 11.66 1.33
C GLU A 29 5.47 10.73 2.44
N ASP A 30 4.38 11.14 3.10
CA ASP A 30 3.71 10.33 4.11
C ASP A 30 2.56 9.49 3.54
N PHE A 31 2.08 9.84 2.35
CA PHE A 31 1.02 9.14 1.64
C PHE A 31 1.37 9.02 0.17
N ILE A 32 1.11 7.85 -0.41
CA ILE A 32 1.33 7.58 -1.83
C ILE A 32 0.26 6.65 -2.35
N GLU A 33 -0.10 6.81 -3.62
CA GLU A 33 -1.00 5.91 -4.31
C GLU A 33 -0.22 5.02 -5.28
N THR A 34 -0.59 3.75 -5.36
CA THR A 34 -0.10 2.83 -6.38
C THR A 34 -1.27 2.07 -6.99
N GLY A 35 -1.09 1.57 -8.21
CA GLY A 35 -2.11 0.81 -8.92
C GLY A 35 -1.53 -0.48 -9.49
N ILE A 36 -2.18 -1.60 -9.19
CA ILE A 36 -1.85 -2.90 -9.79
C ILE A 36 -3.10 -3.54 -10.40
N LYS A 37 -2.90 -4.37 -11.42
CA LYS A 37 -3.99 -5.08 -12.08
C LYS A 37 -4.17 -6.45 -11.43
N LEU A 38 -5.31 -6.66 -10.80
CA LEU A 38 -5.69 -7.93 -10.18
C LEU A 38 -6.50 -8.80 -11.15
N PRO A 39 -6.32 -10.14 -11.15
CA PRO A 39 -7.05 -11.03 -12.04
C PRO A 39 -8.57 -10.99 -11.86
N VAL A 40 -9.04 -10.82 -10.62
CA VAL A 40 -10.49 -10.87 -10.27
C VAL A 40 -11.13 -9.48 -10.23
N PHE A 41 -10.36 -8.47 -9.82
CA PHE A 41 -10.90 -7.14 -9.50
C PHE A 41 -10.55 -6.08 -10.54
N GLY A 42 -9.76 -6.40 -11.55
CA GLY A 42 -9.31 -5.42 -12.54
C GLY A 42 -8.25 -4.48 -11.99
N LEU A 43 -8.23 -3.22 -12.44
CA LEU A 43 -7.30 -2.22 -11.94
C LEU A 43 -7.71 -1.80 -10.52
N VAL A 44 -6.81 -2.01 -9.56
CA VAL A 44 -7.03 -1.64 -8.16
C VAL A 44 -6.00 -0.60 -7.75
N ARG A 45 -6.48 0.51 -7.20
CA ARG A 45 -5.66 1.57 -6.63
C ARG A 45 -5.57 1.39 -5.12
N PHE A 46 -4.35 1.38 -4.61
CA PHE A 46 -4.03 1.29 -3.20
C PHE A 46 -3.58 2.66 -2.70
N LYS A 47 -4.18 3.11 -1.59
CA LYS A 47 -3.66 4.22 -0.82
C LYS A 47 -2.76 3.67 0.26
N CYS A 48 -1.49 4.06 0.17
CA CYS A 48 -0.47 3.62 1.08
C CYS A 48 -0.04 4.78 1.97
N GLN A 49 0.21 4.49 3.24
CA GLN A 49 0.72 5.43 4.22
C GLN A 49 2.10 4.96 4.67
N ARG A 50 3.00 5.92 4.87
CA ARG A 50 4.29 5.64 5.48
C ARG A 50 4.13 5.58 6.99
N MET A 51 4.53 4.46 7.56
CA MET A 51 4.55 4.26 8.99
C MET A 51 5.98 4.26 9.48
N THR A 52 6.18 4.75 10.70
CA THR A 52 7.44 4.59 11.42
C THR A 52 7.17 3.70 12.61
N ASP A 53 7.95 2.64 12.73
CA ASP A 53 7.92 1.78 13.90
C ASP A 53 9.30 1.75 14.55
N ARG A 54 9.31 1.43 15.84
CA ARG A 54 10.48 1.54 16.70
C ARG A 54 10.65 0.25 17.48
N GLN A 55 11.69 -0.50 17.14
CA GLN A 55 12.12 -1.66 17.91
C GLN A 55 13.39 -1.30 18.70
N GLY A 56 13.19 -0.91 19.96
CA GLY A 56 14.25 -0.49 20.87
C GLY A 56 14.94 0.80 20.42
N LYS A 57 16.22 0.69 20.00
CA LYS A 57 17.02 1.81 19.49
C LYS A 57 16.85 2.02 17.98
N ASN A 58 16.34 1.03 17.26
CA ASN A 58 16.18 1.12 15.81
C ASN A 58 14.82 1.73 15.47
N ARG A 59 14.81 2.59 14.47
CA ARG A 59 13.59 3.10 13.82
C ARG A 59 13.62 2.60 12.39
N TYR A 60 12.51 2.05 11.94
CA TYR A 60 12.32 1.65 10.55
C TYR A 60 11.04 2.28 10.01
N ARG A 61 11.12 2.67 8.75
CA ARG A 61 10.01 3.20 7.98
C ARG A 61 9.60 2.18 6.94
N PHE A 62 8.29 2.01 6.79
CA PHE A 62 7.74 1.11 5.80
C PHE A 62 6.41 1.66 5.30
N TRP A 63 6.04 1.22 4.10
CA TRP A 63 4.72 1.51 3.55
C TRP A 63 3.72 0.48 4.06
N THR A 64 2.53 0.94 4.41
CA THR A 64 1.37 0.11 4.68
C THR A 64 0.24 0.50 3.75
N ALA A 65 -0.55 -0.46 3.28
CA ALA A 65 -1.78 -0.16 2.55
C ALA A 65 -2.90 0.09 3.56
N ASN A 66 -3.57 1.24 3.44
CA ASN A 66 -4.71 1.61 4.30
C ASN A 66 -6.05 1.34 3.61
N GLU A 67 -6.10 1.63 2.31
CA GLU A 67 -7.32 1.50 1.52
C GLU A 67 -7.00 0.93 0.14
N ALA A 68 -7.93 0.16 -0.42
CA ALA A 68 -7.85 -0.32 -1.79
C ALA A 68 -9.20 -0.14 -2.48
N PHE A 69 -9.18 0.39 -3.70
CA PHE A 69 -10.36 0.75 -4.48
C PHE A 69 -10.25 0.22 -5.90
N LYS A 70 -11.34 -0.30 -6.45
CA LYS A 70 -11.41 -0.57 -7.89
C LYS A 70 -11.45 0.74 -8.66
N VAL A 71 -10.72 0.78 -9.76
CA VAL A 71 -10.79 1.85 -10.75
C VAL A 71 -11.61 1.29 -11.92
N GLU A 72 -12.81 1.84 -12.12
CA GLU A 72 -13.68 1.52 -13.26
C GLU A 72 -13.13 2.07 -14.58
#